data_AF-A0A645HL13-F1
#
_entry.id   AF-A0A645HL13-F1
#
_cell.length_a   1.000
_cell.length_b   1.000
_cell.length_c   1.000
_cell.angle_alpha   90.00
_cell.angle_beta   90.00
_cell.angle_gamma   90.00
#
_symmetry.space_group_name_H-M   'P 1'
#
loop_
_entity.id
_entity.type
_entity.pdbx_description
1 polymer ?
#
loop_
_entity_poly.entity_id
_entity_poly.type
_entity_poly.pdbx_seq_one_letter_code
_entity_poly.pdbx_strand_id
1 'polypeptide(L)'
;METSENDFTLLVEVINKFREKVKAAGFPDLHLNGVLWGLRGELINENLEQLNINSATSYVWIHHNALPDFPTTEYEKAAETYFKTLKFGGGANGLEKPISNMSTPYHINVTMGWDSSPRTRNAPDWMTRKDYPFGPVIINNTPYFFKKYLAKAKGLTMEKPEDERIITINSWNEWGEGSYLEPDNTTGYGYLEAIKEVFGD
;
A
#
# COMPACT_ATOMS: atom_id res chain seq x y z
N MET A 1 -12.51 4.02 10.45
CA MET A 1 -13.66 4.89 10.75
C MET A 1 -14.60 4.74 9.58
N GLU A 2 -15.70 4.02 9.75
CA GLU A 2 -16.78 4.06 8.76
C GLU A 2 -17.64 5.27 9.15
N THR A 3 -17.53 6.37 8.39
CA THR A 3 -18.54 7.42 8.48
C THR A 3 -19.71 6.95 7.63
N SER A 4 -20.89 6.84 8.23
CA SER A 4 -22.05 6.20 7.61
C SER A 4 -22.57 6.89 6.34
N GLU A 5 -22.01 8.03 5.94
CA GLU A 5 -22.51 8.84 4.82
C GLU A 5 -21.40 9.64 4.08
N ASN A 6 -20.12 9.22 4.15
CA ASN A 6 -18.98 10.01 3.63
C ASN A 6 -18.90 11.44 4.19
N ASP A 7 -19.38 11.66 5.41
CA ASP A 7 -19.33 12.98 6.06
C ASP A 7 -17.88 13.35 6.41
N PHE A 8 -17.29 14.22 5.58
CA PHE A 8 -15.93 14.72 5.75
C PHE A 8 -15.76 15.53 7.03
N THR A 9 -16.74 16.36 7.39
CA THR A 9 -16.70 17.20 8.60
C THR A 9 -16.65 16.32 9.84
N LEU A 10 -17.52 15.32 9.90
CA LEU A 10 -17.52 14.35 11.00
C LEU A 10 -16.20 13.59 11.08
N LEU A 11 -15.60 13.21 9.95
CA LEU A 11 -14.29 12.53 9.94
C LEU A 11 -13.19 13.41 10.56
N VAL A 12 -13.13 14.69 10.19
CA VAL A 12 -12.20 15.66 10.78
C VAL A 12 -12.42 15.81 12.28
N GLU A 13 -13.69 15.93 12.72
CA GLU A 13 -14.03 16.03 14.14
C GLU A 13 -13.59 14.79 14.93
N VAL A 14 -13.81 13.59 14.39
CA VAL A 14 -13.41 12.34 15.05
C VAL A 14 -11.89 12.21 15.12
N ILE A 15 -11.16 12.57 14.06
CA ILE A 15 -9.69 12.59 14.07
C ILE A 15 -9.17 13.53 15.16
N ASN A 16 -9.68 14.77 15.20
CA ASN A 16 -9.26 15.74 16.21
C ASN A 16 -9.60 15.26 17.62
N LYS A 17 -10.79 14.68 17.84
CA LYS A 17 -11.17 14.07 19.12
C LYS A 17 -10.24 12.93 19.52
N PHE A 18 -9.74 12.14 18.57
CA PHE A 18 -8.78 11.08 18.86
C PHE A 18 -7.43 11.66 19.28
N ARG A 19 -6.92 12.68 18.57
CA ARG A 19 -5.70 13.42 18.97
C ARG A 19 -5.81 13.97 20.38
N GLU A 20 -6.91 14.64 20.71
CA GLU A 20 -7.12 15.19 22.06
C GLU A 20 -7.12 14.11 23.14
N LYS A 21 -7.73 12.95 22.87
CA LYS A 21 -7.68 11.81 23.81
C LYS A 21 -6.26 11.24 23.98
N VAL A 22 -5.48 11.18 22.91
CA VAL A 22 -4.08 10.71 22.96
C VAL A 22 -3.22 11.67 23.79
N LYS A 23 -3.40 12.99 23.60
CA LYS A 23 -2.74 14.02 24.41
C LYS A 23 -3.16 13.97 25.88
N ALA A 24 -4.46 13.82 26.14
CA ALA A 24 -4.99 13.66 27.50
C ALA A 24 -4.46 12.40 28.22
N ALA A 25 -4.06 11.36 27.47
CA ALA A 25 -3.42 10.16 28.00
C ALA A 25 -1.90 10.33 28.27
N GLY A 26 -1.33 11.51 27.99
CA GLY A 26 0.08 11.84 28.28
C GLY A 26 1.05 11.63 27.12
N PHE A 27 0.57 11.31 25.91
CA PHE A 27 1.42 11.22 24.72
C PHE A 27 1.55 12.58 24.02
N PRO A 28 2.65 12.84 23.27
CA PRO A 28 2.82 14.13 22.57
C PRO A 28 1.74 14.41 21.52
N ASP A 29 1.45 13.41 20.68
CA ASP A 29 0.37 13.44 19.69
C ASP A 29 0.15 12.03 19.10
N LEU A 30 -0.82 11.91 18.21
CA LEU A 30 -1.11 10.72 17.41
C LEU A 30 -0.47 10.84 16.02
N HIS A 31 0.23 9.80 15.54
CA HIS A 31 0.61 9.69 14.14
C HIS A 31 -0.47 8.93 13.35
N LEU A 32 -1.14 9.60 12.42
CA LEU A 32 -2.10 8.99 11.51
C LEU A 32 -1.49 8.82 10.12
N ASN A 33 -1.38 7.57 9.67
CA ASN A 33 -0.98 7.22 8.32
C ASN A 33 -2.21 6.80 7.49
N GLY A 34 -2.60 7.61 6.53
CA GLY A 34 -3.76 7.36 5.67
C GLY A 34 -3.46 6.40 4.52
N VAL A 35 -4.21 5.31 4.41
CA VAL A 35 -4.15 4.44 3.21
C VAL A 35 -5.03 5.08 2.13
N LEU A 36 -4.41 5.60 1.06
CA LEU A 36 -5.12 6.41 0.05
C LEU A 36 -6.34 5.69 -0.56
N TRP A 37 -6.25 4.38 -0.81
CA TRP A 37 -7.37 3.61 -1.35
C TRP A 37 -8.65 3.77 -0.52
N GLY A 38 -8.54 3.73 0.82
CA GLY A 38 -9.68 3.89 1.72
C GLY A 38 -10.19 5.33 1.84
N LEU A 39 -9.43 6.30 1.32
CA LEU A 39 -9.73 7.72 1.34
C LEU A 39 -10.11 8.24 -0.06
N ARG A 40 -10.15 7.39 -1.10
CA ARG A 40 -10.42 7.83 -2.49
C ARG A 40 -11.85 8.36 -2.66
N GLY A 41 -12.07 9.22 -3.65
CA GLY A 41 -13.36 9.89 -3.91
C GLY A 41 -13.33 11.35 -3.46
N GLU A 42 -14.48 11.92 -3.07
CA GLU A 42 -14.63 13.33 -2.64
C GLU A 42 -13.72 13.72 -1.45
N LEU A 43 -13.13 12.74 -0.75
CA LEU A 43 -12.23 12.96 0.37
C LEU A 43 -10.78 13.28 -0.07
N ILE A 44 -10.31 12.87 -1.27
CA ILE A 44 -8.85 12.81 -1.54
C ILE A 44 -8.24 13.93 -2.38
N ASN A 45 -8.96 14.64 -3.23
CA ASN A 45 -8.28 15.55 -4.18
C ASN A 45 -8.09 16.99 -3.70
N GLU A 46 -8.83 17.44 -2.68
CA GLU A 46 -8.72 18.82 -2.16
C GLU A 46 -8.75 18.90 -0.62
N ASN A 47 -9.00 17.78 0.07
CA ASN A 47 -9.31 17.79 1.50
C ASN A 47 -8.33 16.99 2.38
N LEU A 48 -7.30 16.34 1.82
CA LEU A 48 -6.32 15.59 2.64
C LEU A 48 -5.65 16.48 3.70
N GLU A 49 -5.36 17.74 3.36
CA GLU A 49 -4.84 18.73 4.30
C GLU A 49 -5.82 18.99 5.47
N GLN A 50 -7.12 19.02 5.18
CA GLN A 50 -8.15 19.26 6.17
C GLN A 50 -8.34 18.08 7.13
N LEU A 51 -7.99 16.85 6.71
CA LEU A 51 -8.04 15.65 7.56
C LEU A 51 -7.01 15.68 8.68
N ASN A 52 -5.99 16.53 8.60
CA ASN A 52 -4.93 16.63 9.60
C ASN A 52 -4.28 15.25 9.90
N ILE A 53 -4.00 14.47 8.84
CA ILE A 53 -3.22 13.23 8.91
C ILE A 53 -1.73 13.54 8.75
N ASN A 54 -0.86 12.71 9.32
CA ASN A 54 0.59 12.97 9.33
C ASN A 54 1.31 12.43 8.10
N SER A 55 0.80 11.34 7.54
CA SER A 55 1.37 10.71 6.36
C SER A 55 0.29 9.98 5.57
N ALA A 56 0.61 9.65 4.33
CA ALA A 56 -0.19 8.80 3.47
C ALA A 56 0.63 7.64 2.92
N THR A 57 -0.03 6.56 2.51
CA THR A 57 0.63 5.41 1.90
C THR A 57 -0.33 4.63 0.98
N SER A 58 0.14 3.53 0.45
CA SER A 58 -0.69 2.45 -0.09
C SER A 58 -0.55 1.19 0.73
N TYR A 59 -1.59 0.37 0.70
CA TYR A 59 -1.58 -0.93 1.37
C TYR A 59 -0.92 -1.99 0.49
N VAL A 60 -1.40 -2.15 -0.72
CA VAL A 60 -0.97 -3.14 -1.72
C VAL A 60 -1.01 -2.52 -3.11
N TRP A 61 -0.15 -2.96 -4.03
CA TRP A 61 -0.05 -2.37 -5.37
C TRP A 61 -1.32 -2.48 -6.20
N ILE A 62 -2.11 -3.55 -6.08
CA ILE A 62 -3.38 -3.69 -6.83
C ILE A 62 -4.42 -2.63 -6.44
N HIS A 63 -4.37 -2.13 -5.19
CA HIS A 63 -5.20 -1.00 -4.78
C HIS A 63 -4.64 0.32 -5.32
N HIS A 64 -3.33 0.44 -5.53
CA HIS A 64 -2.72 1.64 -6.12
C HIS A 64 -3.02 1.76 -7.61
N ASN A 65 -2.89 0.66 -8.34
CA ASN A 65 -3.16 0.56 -9.76
C ASN A 65 -3.85 -0.78 -10.05
N ALA A 66 -4.90 -0.76 -10.87
CA ALA A 66 -5.46 -2.00 -11.39
C ALA A 66 -4.37 -2.79 -12.14
N LEU A 67 -4.29 -4.10 -11.90
CA LEU A 67 -3.36 -4.94 -12.63
C LEU A 67 -3.77 -5.00 -14.11
N PRO A 68 -2.82 -4.79 -15.04
CA PRO A 68 -3.10 -4.60 -16.47
C PRO A 68 -3.54 -5.89 -17.17
N ASP A 69 -3.03 -7.03 -16.73
CA ASP A 69 -3.19 -8.31 -17.44
C ASP A 69 -4.00 -9.30 -16.60
N PHE A 70 -4.75 -10.18 -17.28
CA PHE A 70 -5.54 -11.24 -16.67
C PHE A 70 -5.32 -12.56 -17.44
N PRO A 71 -5.17 -13.71 -16.76
CA PRO A 71 -5.30 -13.90 -15.32
C PRO A 71 -4.09 -13.47 -14.50
N THR A 72 -2.93 -13.27 -15.13
CA THR A 72 -1.67 -13.02 -14.45
C THR A 72 -1.01 -11.73 -14.92
N THR A 73 -0.46 -10.96 -13.99
CA THR A 73 0.42 -9.82 -14.26
C THR A 73 1.82 -10.13 -13.73
N GLU A 74 2.85 -9.83 -14.51
CA GLU A 74 4.26 -9.97 -14.09
C GLU A 74 4.58 -9.04 -12.91
N TYR A 75 5.30 -9.54 -11.89
CA TYR A 75 5.66 -8.77 -10.70
C TYR A 75 6.35 -7.45 -11.02
N GLU A 76 7.34 -7.46 -11.93
CA GLU A 76 8.03 -6.24 -12.36
C GLU A 76 7.08 -5.25 -13.04
N LYS A 77 6.08 -5.73 -13.79
CA LYS A 77 5.11 -4.86 -14.47
C LYS A 77 4.21 -4.16 -13.45
N ALA A 78 3.76 -4.87 -12.41
CA ALA A 78 3.01 -4.29 -11.30
C ALA A 78 3.86 -3.26 -10.54
N ALA A 79 5.11 -3.63 -10.21
CA ALA A 79 6.05 -2.77 -9.49
C ALA A 79 6.39 -1.49 -10.26
N GLU A 80 6.77 -1.61 -11.54
CA GLU A 80 7.10 -0.43 -12.37
C GLU A 80 5.90 0.49 -12.55
N THR A 81 4.68 -0.07 -12.66
CA THR A 81 3.45 0.74 -12.69
C THR A 81 3.31 1.56 -11.41
N TYR A 82 3.44 0.93 -10.23
CA TYR A 82 3.39 1.61 -8.94
C TYR A 82 4.43 2.75 -8.84
N PHE A 83 5.71 2.46 -9.11
CA PHE A 83 6.77 3.48 -9.01
C PHE A 83 6.62 4.61 -10.05
N LYS A 84 6.10 4.32 -11.25
CA LYS A 84 5.77 5.36 -12.24
C LYS A 84 4.65 6.24 -11.73
N THR A 85 3.61 5.68 -11.12
CA THR A 85 2.51 6.45 -10.54
C THR A 85 2.98 7.35 -9.40
N LEU A 86 3.94 6.92 -8.57
CA LEU A 86 4.52 7.82 -7.56
C LEU A 86 5.13 9.07 -8.20
N LYS A 87 5.83 8.91 -9.34
CA LYS A 87 6.54 9.99 -10.04
C LYS A 87 5.63 10.86 -10.91
N PHE A 88 4.59 10.29 -11.49
CA PHE A 88 3.80 10.95 -12.54
C PHE A 88 2.31 11.12 -12.19
N GLY A 89 1.84 10.56 -11.08
CA GLY A 89 0.41 10.48 -10.75
C GLY A 89 -0.34 9.43 -11.58
N GLY A 90 -1.66 9.56 -11.64
CA GLY A 90 -2.57 8.65 -12.35
C GLY A 90 -2.91 7.36 -11.60
N GLY A 91 -2.78 7.35 -10.27
CA GLY A 91 -3.12 6.21 -9.42
C GLY A 91 -4.63 6.04 -9.25
N ALA A 92 -5.10 4.80 -9.28
CA ALA A 92 -6.51 4.45 -9.05
C ALA A 92 -6.90 4.53 -7.56
N ASN A 93 -5.93 4.62 -6.66
CA ASN A 93 -6.13 4.87 -5.23
C ASN A 93 -6.39 6.34 -4.88
N GLY A 94 -6.50 7.22 -5.87
CA GLY A 94 -6.68 8.65 -5.65
C GLY A 94 -5.38 9.45 -5.63
N LEU A 95 -4.22 8.84 -5.92
CA LEU A 95 -2.99 9.58 -6.22
C LEU A 95 -3.01 10.10 -7.67
N GLU A 96 -3.86 11.08 -7.96
CA GLU A 96 -4.01 11.62 -9.32
C GLU A 96 -2.78 12.38 -9.81
N LYS A 97 -2.12 13.11 -8.90
CA LYS A 97 -0.89 13.87 -9.15
C LYS A 97 0.32 13.15 -8.54
N PRO A 98 1.56 13.44 -8.99
CA PRO A 98 2.77 12.92 -8.38
C PRO A 98 2.83 13.14 -6.86
N ILE A 99 3.55 12.27 -6.13
CA ILE A 99 3.73 12.44 -4.67
C ILE A 99 4.46 13.74 -4.32
N SER A 100 5.25 14.30 -5.25
CA SER A 100 5.91 15.61 -5.07
C SER A 100 4.94 16.78 -4.96
N ASN A 101 3.67 16.57 -5.35
CA ASN A 101 2.62 17.57 -5.25
C ASN A 101 1.78 17.41 -3.98
N MET A 102 2.07 16.41 -3.15
CA MET A 102 1.38 16.21 -1.88
C MET A 102 2.03 17.09 -0.80
N SER A 103 1.20 17.77 -0.01
CA SER A 103 1.62 18.44 1.23
C SER A 103 1.77 17.48 2.40
N THR A 104 1.12 16.31 2.32
CA THR A 104 1.25 15.23 3.31
C THR A 104 2.36 14.27 2.88
N PRO A 105 3.36 13.96 3.75
CA PRO A 105 4.39 12.97 3.48
C PRO A 105 3.83 11.63 2.99
N TYR A 106 4.43 11.05 1.96
CA TYR A 106 4.00 9.77 1.41
C TYR A 106 5.01 8.67 1.72
N HIS A 107 4.62 7.65 2.48
CA HIS A 107 5.43 6.46 2.75
C HIS A 107 5.28 5.44 1.61
N ILE A 108 6.42 5.03 1.04
CA ILE A 108 6.45 4.10 -0.10
C ILE A 108 6.05 2.70 0.39
N ASN A 109 5.24 2.00 -0.40
CA ASN A 109 4.84 0.62 -0.18
C ASN A 109 5.57 -0.32 -1.13
N VAL A 110 6.05 -1.45 -0.61
CA VAL A 110 6.51 -2.58 -1.42
C VAL A 110 5.61 -3.78 -1.14
N THR A 111 4.95 -4.26 -2.18
CA THR A 111 4.10 -5.45 -2.11
C THR A 111 4.93 -6.70 -2.39
N MET A 112 4.82 -7.73 -1.55
CA MET A 112 5.48 -9.03 -1.78
C MET A 112 4.80 -9.76 -2.92
N GLY A 113 3.47 -9.84 -2.95
CA GLY A 113 2.71 -10.56 -3.97
C GLY A 113 1.23 -10.22 -3.97
N TRP A 114 0.46 -10.89 -4.82
CA TRP A 114 -1.00 -10.82 -4.81
C TRP A 114 -1.58 -12.04 -5.54
N ASP A 115 -2.24 -12.93 -4.82
CA ASP A 115 -2.98 -14.06 -5.36
C ASP A 115 -4.20 -14.35 -4.48
N SER A 116 -5.37 -13.90 -4.91
CA SER A 116 -6.65 -14.20 -4.25
C SER A 116 -7.37 -15.42 -4.82
N SER A 117 -6.79 -16.09 -5.82
CA SER A 117 -7.38 -17.24 -6.51
C SER A 117 -7.64 -18.48 -5.64
N PRO A 118 -6.95 -18.72 -4.50
CA PRO A 118 -7.34 -19.80 -3.59
C PRO A 118 -8.80 -19.69 -3.11
N ARG A 119 -9.40 -18.50 -3.12
CA ARG A 119 -10.81 -18.27 -2.76
C ARG A 119 -11.81 -18.63 -3.86
N THR A 120 -11.36 -18.78 -5.10
CA THR A 120 -12.25 -18.87 -6.27
C THR A 120 -12.40 -20.28 -6.82
N ARG A 121 -11.52 -21.21 -6.44
CA ARG A 121 -11.39 -22.55 -7.04
C ARG A 121 -12.69 -23.36 -7.17
N ASN A 122 -13.65 -23.17 -6.26
CA ASN A 122 -14.91 -23.92 -6.27
C ASN A 122 -16.00 -23.28 -7.14
N ALA A 123 -15.77 -22.10 -7.69
CA ALA A 123 -16.72 -21.43 -8.57
C ALA A 123 -16.60 -21.97 -10.01
N PRO A 124 -17.72 -22.21 -10.71
CA PRO A 124 -17.71 -22.75 -12.07
C PRO A 124 -17.08 -21.78 -13.10
N ASP A 125 -17.02 -20.50 -12.80
CA ASP A 125 -16.53 -19.42 -13.66
C ASP A 125 -15.33 -18.68 -13.05
N TRP A 126 -14.50 -19.40 -12.28
CA TRP A 126 -13.36 -18.84 -11.55
C TRP A 126 -12.29 -18.19 -12.44
N MET A 127 -12.28 -18.48 -13.74
CA MET A 127 -11.38 -17.89 -14.75
C MET A 127 -12.02 -16.73 -15.52
N THR A 128 -13.20 -16.25 -15.11
CA THR A 128 -13.79 -15.02 -15.65
C THR A 128 -13.34 -13.84 -14.79
N ARG A 129 -12.74 -12.81 -15.41
CA ARG A 129 -12.32 -11.60 -14.71
C ARG A 129 -13.54 -10.90 -14.11
N LYS A 130 -13.55 -10.76 -12.77
CA LYS A 130 -14.56 -9.99 -12.03
C LYS A 130 -13.88 -9.23 -10.89
N ASP A 131 -14.69 -8.60 -10.06
CA ASP A 131 -14.23 -8.03 -8.80
C ASP A 131 -13.63 -9.10 -7.87
N TYR A 132 -12.97 -8.63 -6.81
CA TYR A 132 -12.40 -9.49 -5.78
C TYR A 132 -13.39 -10.59 -5.34
N PRO A 133 -12.97 -11.86 -5.22
CA PRO A 133 -11.60 -12.37 -5.36
C PRO A 133 -11.26 -12.94 -6.76
N PHE A 134 -12.05 -12.68 -7.80
CA PHE A 134 -11.85 -13.20 -9.18
C PHE A 134 -10.97 -12.28 -10.05
N GLY A 135 -10.13 -11.50 -9.38
CA GLY A 135 -9.23 -10.55 -10.02
C GLY A 135 -7.99 -11.23 -10.59
N PRO A 136 -7.18 -10.47 -11.34
CA PRO A 136 -5.85 -10.90 -11.74
C PRO A 136 -4.93 -11.15 -10.52
N VAL A 137 -3.94 -12.00 -10.72
CA VAL A 137 -2.89 -12.34 -9.74
C VAL A 137 -1.54 -11.82 -10.22
N ILE A 138 -0.60 -11.64 -9.30
CA ILE A 138 0.79 -11.31 -9.58
C ILE A 138 1.61 -12.59 -9.57
N ILE A 139 2.40 -12.80 -10.62
CA ILE A 139 3.32 -13.95 -10.76
C ILE A 139 4.77 -13.50 -10.80
N ASN A 140 5.69 -14.45 -10.63
CA ASN A 140 7.14 -14.22 -10.65
C ASN A 140 7.63 -13.24 -9.57
N ASN A 141 6.89 -13.16 -8.46
CA ASN A 141 7.24 -12.38 -7.27
C ASN A 141 8.33 -13.07 -6.42
N THR A 142 9.49 -13.35 -7.02
CA THR A 142 10.59 -14.05 -6.35
C THR A 142 11.29 -13.16 -5.31
N PRO A 143 12.02 -13.75 -4.33
CA PRO A 143 12.86 -12.97 -3.42
C PRO A 143 13.84 -12.02 -4.13
N TYR A 144 14.36 -12.41 -5.29
CA TYR A 144 15.23 -11.56 -6.12
C TYR A 144 14.51 -10.28 -6.59
N PHE A 145 13.32 -10.41 -7.18
CA PHE A 145 12.59 -9.23 -7.64
C PHE A 145 12.06 -8.41 -6.49
N PHE A 146 11.60 -9.05 -5.40
CA PHE A 146 11.22 -8.34 -4.18
C PHE A 146 12.39 -7.49 -3.65
N LYS A 147 13.61 -8.05 -3.55
CA LYS A 147 14.83 -7.33 -3.18
C LYS A 147 15.11 -6.13 -4.09
N LYS A 148 14.99 -6.32 -5.41
CA LYS A 148 15.18 -5.25 -6.39
C LYS A 148 14.29 -4.03 -6.10
N TYR A 149 13.01 -4.26 -5.79
CA TYR A 149 12.07 -3.17 -5.52
C TYR A 149 12.14 -2.62 -4.10
N LEU A 150 12.58 -3.42 -3.12
CA LEU A 150 13.00 -2.91 -1.81
C LEU A 150 14.18 -1.94 -1.94
N ALA A 151 15.21 -2.28 -2.72
CA ALA A 151 16.36 -1.40 -2.95
C ALA A 151 15.95 -0.10 -3.66
N LYS A 152 15.03 -0.18 -4.63
CA LYS A 152 14.44 1.01 -5.29
C LYS A 152 13.68 1.88 -4.30
N ALA A 153 12.84 1.28 -3.45
CA ALA A 153 12.13 2.00 -2.40
C ALA A 153 13.10 2.65 -1.40
N LYS A 154 14.15 1.93 -0.98
CA LYS A 154 15.21 2.48 -0.10
C LYS A 154 15.84 3.72 -0.72
N GLY A 155 16.25 3.66 -1.98
CA GLY A 155 16.87 4.79 -2.69
C GLY A 155 16.00 6.04 -2.65
N LEU A 156 14.73 5.92 -3.04
CA LEU A 156 13.77 7.03 -3.03
C LEU A 156 13.45 7.54 -1.61
N THR A 157 13.37 6.63 -0.64
CA THR A 157 13.07 7.00 0.75
C THR A 157 14.25 7.73 1.40
N MET A 158 15.49 7.38 1.07
CA MET A 158 16.68 8.05 1.61
C MET A 158 16.83 9.51 1.16
N GLU A 159 16.15 9.92 0.08
CA GLU A 159 16.09 11.31 -0.39
C GLU A 159 15.17 12.19 0.49
N LYS A 160 14.38 11.59 1.39
CA LYS A 160 13.43 12.28 2.27
C LYS A 160 14.08 12.74 3.59
N PRO A 161 13.44 13.70 4.30
CA PRO A 161 13.74 13.99 5.69
C PRO A 161 13.79 12.72 6.54
N GLU A 162 14.67 12.69 7.53
CA GLU A 162 14.98 11.48 8.30
C GLU A 162 13.75 10.87 9.00
N ASP A 163 12.87 11.72 9.51
CA ASP A 163 11.61 11.38 10.15
C ASP A 163 10.52 10.87 9.18
N GLU A 164 10.72 11.03 7.87
CA GLU A 164 9.85 10.51 6.81
C GLU A 164 10.40 9.25 6.13
N ARG A 165 11.53 8.71 6.62
CA ARG A 165 12.22 7.55 6.01
C ARG A 165 11.54 6.22 6.33
N ILE A 166 10.26 6.13 6.05
CA ILE A 166 9.41 4.95 6.32
C ILE A 166 9.03 4.27 4.99
N ILE A 167 9.18 2.94 4.98
CA ILE A 167 8.67 2.05 3.93
C ILE A 167 7.67 1.10 4.58
N THR A 168 6.51 0.94 3.95
CA THR A 168 5.53 -0.08 4.32
C THR A 168 5.74 -1.32 3.45
N ILE A 169 5.56 -2.50 4.02
CA ILE A 169 5.64 -3.77 3.29
C ILE A 169 4.33 -4.52 3.49
N ASN A 170 3.72 -4.96 2.39
CA ASN A 170 2.56 -5.84 2.41
C ASN A 170 3.02 -7.26 2.05
N SER A 171 2.87 -8.26 2.93
CA SER A 171 2.54 -8.16 4.37
C SER A 171 3.27 -9.23 5.17
N TRP A 172 3.16 -9.26 6.50
CA TRP A 172 3.72 -10.35 7.29
C TRP A 172 3.12 -11.72 6.91
N ASN A 173 1.79 -11.87 6.91
CA ASN A 173 1.14 -13.18 6.83
C ASN A 173 -0.25 -13.18 6.15
N GLU A 174 -0.45 -12.36 5.12
CA GLU A 174 -1.70 -12.34 4.33
C GLU A 174 -1.74 -13.49 3.31
N TRP A 175 -1.72 -14.71 3.84
CA TRP A 175 -1.73 -15.97 3.08
C TRP A 175 -2.90 -16.09 2.11
N GLY A 176 -4.08 -15.62 2.53
CA GLY A 176 -5.26 -15.66 1.69
C GLY A 176 -5.07 -14.89 0.39
N GLU A 177 -4.27 -13.83 0.38
CA GLU A 177 -4.00 -13.00 -0.80
C GLU A 177 -2.61 -13.24 -1.37
N GLY A 178 -1.94 -14.33 -1.00
CA GLY A 178 -0.61 -14.66 -1.52
C GLY A 178 0.44 -13.57 -1.25
N SER A 179 0.23 -12.71 -0.25
CA SER A 179 1.10 -11.58 0.07
C SER A 179 1.66 -11.71 1.49
N TYR A 180 2.57 -12.66 1.70
CA TYR A 180 3.16 -13.00 3.00
C TYR A 180 4.70 -12.95 2.97
N LEU A 181 5.31 -12.53 4.06
CA LEU A 181 6.74 -12.61 4.32
C LEU A 181 7.09 -13.78 5.25
N GLU A 182 6.08 -14.30 5.95
CA GLU A 182 6.21 -15.46 6.82
C GLU A 182 6.87 -16.61 6.06
N PRO A 183 7.94 -17.23 6.62
CA PRO A 183 8.67 -18.29 5.93
C PRO A 183 7.77 -19.44 5.50
N ASP A 184 8.02 -19.95 4.29
CA ASP A 184 7.26 -21.04 3.69
C ASP A 184 8.17 -22.19 3.23
N ASN A 185 7.56 -23.27 2.73
CA ASN A 185 8.33 -24.42 2.24
C ASN A 185 8.94 -24.20 0.84
N THR A 186 8.59 -23.13 0.12
CA THR A 186 9.02 -22.88 -1.26
C THR A 186 10.26 -21.99 -1.29
N THR A 187 10.22 -20.89 -0.56
CA THR A 187 11.23 -19.84 -0.52
C THR A 187 11.95 -19.76 0.83
N GLY A 188 11.47 -20.47 1.86
CA GLY A 188 12.08 -20.47 3.19
C GLY A 188 12.12 -19.06 3.75
N TYR A 189 13.32 -18.61 4.12
CA TYR A 189 13.57 -17.25 4.61
C TYR A 189 13.83 -16.23 3.50
N GLY A 190 13.68 -16.60 2.22
CA GLY A 190 14.16 -15.80 1.08
C GLY A 190 13.70 -14.35 1.08
N TYR A 191 12.44 -14.07 1.41
CA TYR A 191 11.94 -12.69 1.49
C TYR A 191 12.47 -11.91 2.70
N LEU A 192 12.70 -12.57 3.84
CA LEU A 192 13.30 -11.95 5.02
C LEU A 192 14.79 -11.67 4.80
N GLU A 193 15.50 -12.58 4.14
CA GLU A 193 16.89 -12.34 3.73
C GLU A 193 16.98 -11.20 2.70
N ALA A 194 16.04 -11.10 1.77
CA ALA A 194 15.96 -9.95 0.85
C ALA A 194 15.78 -8.61 1.60
N ILE A 195 14.95 -8.58 2.65
CA ILE A 195 14.81 -7.40 3.52
C ILE A 195 16.13 -7.10 4.23
N LYS A 196 16.75 -8.12 4.84
CA LYS A 196 18.02 -7.98 5.56
C LYS A 196 19.16 -7.50 4.65
N GLU A 197 19.26 -8.01 3.43
CA GLU A 197 20.28 -7.55 2.47
C GLU A 197 20.11 -6.08 2.08
N VAL A 198 18.88 -5.55 2.09
CA VAL A 198 18.62 -4.15 1.72
C VAL A 198 18.69 -3.21 2.92
N PHE A 199 18.20 -3.63 4.09
CA PHE A 199 18.01 -2.76 5.26
C PHE A 199 18.79 -3.18 6.51
N GLY A 200 19.39 -4.37 6.52
CA GLY A 200 20.30 -4.80 7.58
C GLY A 200 21.62 -4.02 7.53
N ASP A 201 22.27 -3.93 8.68
CA ASP A 201 23.53 -3.22 8.90
C ASP A 201 24.70 -3.71 8.02
#